data_AF-A0A1A8SGX7-F1
#
_entry.id   AF-A0A1A8SGX7-F1
#
_cell.length_a   1.000
_cell.length_b   1.000
_cell.length_c   1.000
_cell.angle_alpha   90.00
_cell.angle_beta   90.00
_cell.angle_gamma   90.00
#
_symmetry.space_group_name_H-M   'P 1'
#
loop_
_entity.id
_entity.type
_entity.pdbx_description
1 polymer ?
#
loop_
_entity_poly.entity_id
_entity_poly.type
_entity_poly.pdbx_seq_one_letter_code
_entity_poly.pdbx_strand_id
1 'polypeptide(L)'
;MADENETAPMPEKEDVEDHGHCSDCENEEHQFDDGERGLGGDTGAKKKKKKQKKKKKSGATEEAPDPLAKVNSLPADKLQEIQKAIELFSVGQGPAKTMEEASRRSYQFWDTQPVPKLGETVTSHGSIEPDKDHIREDPYSLPQGFSWDTLDLGSPAVLKELYTLLNENYVEDDDNMFRFDYSPDFLLWALRPPGWLPQWHCGVRVDSNQKLVGFISAIPANIHIYDIEKKMVEINFLCVHKKLRAKRVAPVLIREITRRVNLQGIFQAVYTAGVVLPKPVGTCRYWHRSLNPRKLIEVKFSHLSRNMTMQRTMKLYRLPEAPKTSGLRPMTKKDIPVVHRLLREYLSQFNLVPVMNQEEVEHWFLPRENIIDTYLVEAEGKVTDFLSFYTLPSTIMNHPVHRSLKAAYSFYNVHTTTPLIDLMSDALILAKSKGFDVFNALDLMENKTFLEKLKFGIGDGNLQYYLYNWKCPSMGPEKVGLVLQ
;
A
#
# COMPACT_ATOMS: atom_id res chain seq x y z
N MET A 1 32.41 -54.25 -30.28
CA MET A 1 31.50 -55.03 -31.13
C MET A 1 30.13 -54.85 -30.48
N ALA A 2 29.25 -53.97 -30.98
CA ALA A 2 28.39 -54.15 -32.17
C ALA A 2 27.59 -55.46 -32.05
N ASP A 3 26.28 -55.57 -32.23
CA ASP A 3 25.10 -54.74 -32.51
C ASP A 3 23.91 -55.60 -31.93
N GLU A 4 22.65 -55.20 -31.81
CA GLU A 4 21.60 -55.06 -32.84
C GLU A 4 20.31 -54.59 -32.11
N ASN A 5 19.61 -53.52 -32.55
CA ASN A 5 18.53 -53.45 -33.56
C ASN A 5 17.22 -54.18 -33.12
N GLU A 6 16.01 -53.57 -33.11
CA GLU A 6 15.24 -53.13 -34.29
C GLU A 6 14.02 -52.22 -33.94
N THR A 7 13.86 -51.16 -34.75
CA THR A 7 12.69 -50.60 -35.48
C THR A 7 11.26 -50.37 -34.89
N ALA A 8 10.72 -49.22 -35.34
CA ALA A 8 9.45 -48.53 -35.02
C ALA A 8 8.15 -49.14 -35.60
N PRO A 9 6.96 -48.58 -35.28
CA PRO A 9 6.36 -47.56 -36.16
C PRO A 9 5.54 -46.43 -35.45
N MET A 10 5.35 -45.30 -36.14
CA MET A 10 4.34 -44.27 -35.82
C MET A 10 2.93 -44.73 -36.20
N PRO A 11 1.88 -44.19 -35.54
CA PRO A 11 0.88 -43.47 -36.32
C PRO A 11 0.33 -42.19 -35.65
N GLU A 12 0.03 -41.24 -36.55
CA GLU A 12 -1.12 -40.31 -36.64
C GLU A 12 -1.63 -39.45 -35.47
N LYS A 13 -1.81 -38.18 -35.86
CA LYS A 13 -2.50 -37.04 -35.27
C LYS A 13 -3.84 -37.38 -34.62
N GLU A 14 -4.04 -36.86 -33.40
CA GLU A 14 -5.33 -36.33 -32.95
C GLU A 14 -5.12 -34.93 -32.39
N ASP A 15 -6.00 -34.03 -32.83
CA ASP A 15 -6.06 -32.62 -32.52
C ASP A 15 -6.29 -32.38 -31.03
N VAL A 16 -5.40 -31.62 -30.39
CA VAL A 16 -5.68 -31.05 -29.05
C VAL A 16 -6.38 -29.72 -29.27
N GLU A 17 -7.67 -29.72 -28.99
CA GLU A 17 -8.55 -28.55 -29.02
C GLU A 17 -7.97 -27.39 -28.20
N ASP A 18 -7.80 -26.27 -28.90
CA ASP A 18 -7.62 -24.92 -28.40
C ASP A 18 -8.86 -24.52 -27.58
N HIS A 19 -8.77 -24.57 -26.25
CA HIS A 19 -9.77 -23.92 -25.41
C HIS A 19 -9.51 -22.41 -25.41
N GLY A 20 -10.15 -21.79 -26.40
CA GLY A 20 -10.23 -20.36 -26.60
C GLY A 20 -10.60 -19.59 -25.34
N HIS A 21 -9.92 -18.46 -25.23
CA HIS A 21 -10.41 -17.22 -24.64
C HIS A 21 -11.94 -17.10 -24.77
N CYS A 22 -12.64 -17.14 -23.64
CA CYS A 22 -14.00 -16.66 -23.54
C CYS A 22 -13.97 -15.36 -22.74
N SER A 23 -13.75 -14.26 -23.46
CA SER A 23 -14.28 -12.95 -23.09
C SER A 23 -15.80 -13.06 -23.18
N ASP A 24 -16.50 -12.85 -22.08
CA ASP A 24 -17.79 -12.15 -22.01
C ASP A 24 -18.36 -12.32 -20.60
N CYS A 25 -18.26 -11.26 -19.82
CA CYS A 25 -19.08 -11.06 -18.63
C CYS A 25 -19.73 -9.69 -18.82
N GLU A 26 -20.83 -9.69 -19.56
CA GLU A 26 -21.71 -8.54 -19.73
C GLU A 26 -22.25 -8.12 -18.35
N ASN A 27 -22.19 -6.81 -18.10
CA ASN A 27 -22.89 -6.14 -17.01
C ASN A 27 -24.40 -6.20 -17.28
N GLU A 28 -25.14 -6.94 -16.45
CA GLU A 28 -26.58 -6.72 -16.30
C GLU A 28 -26.85 -5.95 -14.99
N GLU A 29 -27.20 -4.68 -15.16
CA GLU A 29 -27.73 -3.82 -14.11
C GLU A 29 -29.17 -4.25 -13.76
N HIS A 30 -29.40 -4.70 -12.53
CA HIS A 30 -30.75 -4.87 -11.99
C HIS A 30 -31.14 -3.67 -11.13
N GLN A 31 -32.03 -2.84 -11.67
CA GLN A 31 -32.82 -1.87 -10.92
C GLN A 31 -33.83 -2.58 -10.02
N PHE A 32 -33.84 -2.21 -8.74
CA PHE A 32 -34.91 -2.55 -7.79
C PHE A 32 -36.12 -1.66 -8.05
N ASP A 33 -37.29 -2.28 -8.27
CA ASP A 33 -38.60 -1.63 -8.27
C ASP A 33 -39.35 -2.04 -7.00
N ASP A 34 -39.84 -1.03 -6.28
CA ASP A 34 -40.59 -1.16 -5.03
C ASP A 34 -42.04 -1.55 -5.32
N GLY A 35 -42.50 -2.62 -4.69
CA GLY A 35 -43.88 -3.08 -4.79
C GLY A 35 -44.78 -2.42 -3.75
N GLU A 36 -45.81 -1.71 -4.20
CA GLU A 36 -47.05 -1.54 -3.43
C GLU A 36 -48.27 -2.12 -4.18
N ARG A 37 -49.07 -2.86 -3.40
CA ARG A 37 -50.21 -3.68 -3.80
C ARG A 37 -51.45 -2.83 -4.09
N GLY A 38 -52.30 -3.28 -5.01
CA GLY A 38 -53.71 -2.86 -5.00
C GLY A 38 -54.55 -3.17 -6.25
N LEU A 39 -55.04 -4.41 -6.34
CA LEU A 39 -56.37 -4.84 -6.81
C LEU A 39 -57.11 -4.08 -7.94
N GLY A 40 -57.44 -4.83 -9.02
CA GLY A 40 -58.81 -4.83 -9.56
C GLY A 40 -59.03 -4.39 -11.01
N GLY A 41 -59.43 -5.33 -11.86
CA GLY A 41 -60.63 -5.18 -12.70
C GLY A 41 -60.56 -4.45 -14.06
N ASP A 42 -60.37 -5.24 -15.12
CA ASP A 42 -61.25 -5.39 -16.29
C ASP A 42 -61.37 -4.33 -17.43
N THR A 43 -61.40 -4.89 -18.65
CA THR A 43 -61.88 -4.38 -19.96
C THR A 43 -61.26 -3.16 -20.67
N GLY A 44 -60.96 -3.36 -21.97
CA GLY A 44 -61.59 -2.52 -23.02
C GLY A 44 -60.74 -1.57 -23.88
N ALA A 45 -60.43 -2.01 -25.10
CA ALA A 45 -60.59 -1.29 -26.38
C ALA A 45 -59.66 -0.12 -26.82
N LYS A 46 -58.91 -0.40 -27.90
CA LYS A 46 -58.81 0.32 -29.20
C LYS A 46 -58.78 1.88 -29.21
N LYS A 47 -57.73 2.45 -29.85
CA LYS A 47 -57.85 3.15 -31.18
C LYS A 47 -56.52 3.68 -31.76
N LYS A 48 -56.27 3.23 -33.02
CA LYS A 48 -55.84 3.93 -34.26
C LYS A 48 -54.65 4.93 -34.22
N LYS A 49 -53.49 4.67 -34.86
CA LYS A 49 -53.14 4.68 -36.33
C LYS A 49 -53.44 5.97 -37.11
N LYS A 50 -52.39 6.65 -37.62
CA LYS A 50 -52.09 6.94 -39.05
C LYS A 50 -50.80 7.80 -39.18
N LYS A 51 -49.75 7.36 -39.92
CA LYS A 51 -49.46 7.49 -41.38
C LYS A 51 -49.10 8.96 -41.77
N GLN A 52 -48.13 9.30 -42.63
CA GLN A 52 -47.29 8.57 -43.59
C GLN A 52 -46.24 9.52 -44.23
N LYS A 53 -45.05 8.96 -44.54
CA LYS A 53 -44.22 9.06 -45.77
C LYS A 53 -43.94 10.42 -46.47
N LYS A 54 -42.65 10.59 -46.83
CA LYS A 54 -42.07 10.90 -48.17
C LYS A 54 -40.52 10.98 -48.01
N LYS A 55 -39.62 10.78 -48.97
CA LYS A 55 -39.48 10.03 -50.24
C LYS A 55 -37.97 10.18 -50.59
N LYS A 56 -37.32 9.15 -51.15
CA LYS A 56 -35.91 9.16 -51.63
C LYS A 56 -35.65 10.22 -52.72
N LYS A 57 -34.43 10.79 -52.74
CA LYS A 57 -33.68 11.17 -53.95
C LYS A 57 -32.16 11.10 -53.69
N SER A 58 -31.44 10.85 -54.77
CA SER A 58 -30.06 10.36 -54.90
C SER A 58 -29.03 11.45 -55.23
N GLY A 59 -27.81 11.28 -54.71
CA GLY A 59 -26.51 11.50 -55.39
C GLY A 59 -25.97 12.92 -55.57
N ALA A 60 -24.90 13.26 -54.83
CA ALA A 60 -23.71 13.98 -55.28
C ALA A 60 -22.64 13.98 -54.16
N THR A 61 -21.38 13.81 -54.56
CA THR A 61 -20.14 13.79 -53.76
C THR A 61 -19.80 15.15 -53.13
N GLU A 62 -19.61 15.19 -51.81
CA GLU A 62 -18.79 16.19 -51.10
C GLU A 62 -18.05 15.52 -49.93
N GLU A 63 -16.77 15.84 -49.80
CA GLU A 63 -15.84 15.31 -48.80
C GLU A 63 -16.32 15.61 -47.37
N ALA A 64 -16.28 14.59 -46.49
CA ALA A 64 -16.54 14.79 -45.07
C ALA A 64 -15.31 15.48 -44.42
N PRO A 65 -15.47 16.64 -43.75
CA PRO A 65 -14.35 17.27 -43.09
C PRO A 65 -14.03 16.56 -41.77
N ASP A 66 -12.73 16.44 -41.52
CA ASP A 66 -12.07 15.87 -40.34
C ASP A 66 -12.68 16.38 -39.00
N PRO A 67 -13.08 15.50 -38.06
CA PRO A 67 -13.63 15.89 -36.77
C PRO A 67 -12.67 16.70 -35.88
N LEU A 68 -11.35 16.70 -36.16
CA LEU A 68 -10.40 17.58 -35.45
C LEU A 68 -10.51 19.06 -35.87
N ALA A 69 -10.99 19.36 -37.08
CA ALA A 69 -11.03 20.73 -37.59
C ALA A 69 -12.11 21.60 -36.90
N LYS A 70 -13.14 20.99 -36.31
CA LYS A 70 -14.23 21.71 -35.60
C LYS A 70 -13.91 22.06 -34.14
N VAL A 71 -12.83 21.54 -33.57
CA VAL A 71 -12.43 21.86 -32.19
C VAL A 71 -11.67 23.20 -32.13
N ASN A 72 -10.95 23.55 -33.21
CA ASN A 72 -10.16 24.79 -33.30
C ASN A 72 -10.96 26.03 -33.76
N SER A 73 -12.24 25.87 -34.08
CA SER A 73 -13.11 26.98 -34.56
C SER A 73 -14.14 27.45 -33.52
N LEU A 74 -13.96 27.09 -32.25
CA LEU A 74 -14.87 27.50 -31.16
C LEU A 74 -14.38 28.81 -30.52
N PRO A 75 -15.28 29.74 -30.15
CA PRO A 75 -14.93 30.96 -29.44
C PRO A 75 -14.14 30.65 -28.16
N ALA A 76 -13.18 31.50 -27.79
CA ALA A 76 -12.31 31.32 -26.62
C ALA A 76 -13.10 31.03 -25.33
N ASP A 77 -14.31 31.58 -25.20
CA ASP A 77 -15.21 31.35 -24.07
C ASP A 77 -15.71 29.90 -23.99
N LYS A 78 -15.99 29.26 -25.15
CA LYS A 78 -16.39 27.84 -25.21
C LYS A 78 -15.21 26.89 -25.01
N LEU A 79 -14.01 27.28 -25.44
CA LEU A 79 -12.78 26.53 -25.14
C LEU A 79 -12.44 26.59 -23.64
N GLN A 80 -12.67 27.73 -22.99
CA GLN A 80 -12.57 27.86 -21.53
C GLN A 80 -13.68 27.10 -20.80
N GLU A 81 -14.90 27.05 -21.33
CA GLU A 81 -15.97 26.21 -20.78
C GLU A 81 -15.70 24.72 -20.97
N ILE A 82 -15.09 24.31 -22.09
CA ILE A 82 -14.67 22.92 -22.33
C ILE A 82 -13.46 22.58 -21.46
N GLN A 83 -12.49 23.48 -21.28
CA GLN A 83 -11.38 23.28 -20.32
C GLN A 83 -11.89 23.26 -18.88
N LYS A 84 -12.82 24.13 -18.50
CA LYS A 84 -13.49 24.08 -17.20
C LYS A 84 -14.32 22.81 -17.07
N ALA A 85 -14.99 22.34 -18.11
CA ALA A 85 -15.75 21.10 -18.10
C ALA A 85 -14.81 19.90 -17.99
N ILE A 86 -13.68 19.87 -18.69
CA ILE A 86 -12.63 18.84 -18.57
C ILE A 86 -11.99 18.90 -17.18
N GLU A 87 -11.76 20.09 -16.61
CA GLU A 87 -11.35 20.25 -15.22
C GLU A 87 -12.46 19.78 -14.26
N LEU A 88 -13.73 20.08 -14.52
CA LEU A 88 -14.89 19.63 -13.72
C LEU A 88 -15.13 18.10 -13.85
N PHE A 89 -14.80 17.49 -14.98
CA PHE A 89 -14.81 16.03 -15.19
C PHE A 89 -13.53 15.36 -14.65
N SER A 90 -12.41 16.09 -14.56
CA SER A 90 -11.19 15.65 -13.88
C SER A 90 -11.27 15.83 -12.36
N VAL A 91 -12.13 16.73 -11.89
CA VAL A 91 -12.49 16.94 -10.48
C VAL A 91 -13.53 15.88 -10.10
N GLY A 92 -13.05 14.63 -10.01
CA GLY A 92 -13.90 13.51 -9.64
C GLY A 92 -13.16 12.17 -9.48
N GLN A 93 -11.95 12.04 -10.01
CA GLN A 93 -11.20 10.79 -9.85
C GLN A 93 -10.29 10.90 -8.62
N GLY A 94 -10.68 10.25 -7.52
CA GLY A 94 -9.84 10.01 -6.33
C GLY A 94 -8.47 9.43 -6.71
N PRO A 95 -7.48 9.34 -5.83
CA PRO A 95 -6.08 9.05 -6.23
C PRO A 95 -5.94 7.77 -7.08
N ALA A 96 -5.03 7.79 -8.07
CA ALA A 96 -4.84 6.66 -8.99
C ALA A 96 -4.31 5.43 -8.24
N LYS A 97 -4.91 4.26 -8.46
CA LYS A 97 -4.47 3.00 -7.82
C LYS A 97 -3.75 2.07 -8.78
N THR A 98 -3.98 2.24 -10.07
CA THR A 98 -3.36 1.46 -11.14
C THR A 98 -2.44 2.33 -11.99
N MET A 99 -1.48 1.70 -12.66
CA MET A 99 -0.56 2.40 -13.57
C MET A 99 -1.32 3.02 -14.76
N GLU A 100 -2.39 2.38 -15.22
CA GLU A 100 -3.24 2.87 -16.31
C GLU A 100 -3.95 4.16 -15.93
N GLU A 101 -4.57 4.22 -14.74
CA GLU A 101 -5.18 5.44 -14.22
C GLU A 101 -4.15 6.55 -14.01
N ALA A 102 -2.96 6.20 -13.52
CA ALA A 102 -1.88 7.15 -13.29
C ALA A 102 -1.38 7.76 -14.61
N SER A 103 -1.25 6.96 -15.67
CA SER A 103 -0.78 7.44 -16.97
C SER A 103 -1.70 8.47 -17.63
N ARG A 104 -3.00 8.46 -17.29
CA ARG A 104 -3.99 9.40 -17.80
C ARG A 104 -4.05 10.72 -17.02
N ARG A 105 -3.29 10.85 -15.93
CA ARG A 105 -3.34 12.01 -15.03
C ARG A 105 -2.18 12.97 -15.22
N SER A 106 -2.47 14.25 -14.99
CA SER A 106 -1.45 15.30 -14.84
C SER A 106 -1.13 15.49 -13.36
N TYR A 107 0.16 15.52 -13.01
CA TYR A 107 0.63 15.61 -11.63
C TYR A 107 1.31 16.95 -11.34
N GLN A 108 0.55 18.05 -11.35
CA GLN A 108 1.07 19.42 -11.19
C GLN A 108 2.09 19.62 -10.05
N PHE A 109 1.91 18.97 -8.90
CA PHE A 109 2.85 19.05 -7.78
C PHE A 109 4.12 18.22 -8.05
N TRP A 110 3.96 16.91 -8.29
CA TRP A 110 5.08 16.00 -8.53
C TRP A 110 5.87 16.39 -9.77
N ASP A 111 5.26 17.12 -10.69
CA ASP A 111 5.95 17.59 -11.87
C ASP A 111 7.06 18.59 -11.57
N THR A 112 6.97 19.27 -10.42
CA THR A 112 7.97 20.20 -9.91
C THR A 112 8.97 19.59 -8.94
N GLN A 113 8.83 18.28 -8.64
CA GLN A 113 9.68 17.60 -7.66
C GLN A 113 10.80 16.82 -8.35
N PRO A 114 11.95 16.60 -7.68
CA PRO A 114 13.06 15.79 -8.19
C PRO A 114 12.72 14.30 -8.11
N VAL A 115 11.79 13.86 -8.95
CA VAL A 115 11.39 12.46 -9.11
C VAL A 115 11.30 12.12 -10.59
N PRO A 116 11.59 10.86 -11.00
CA PRO A 116 11.46 10.46 -12.40
C PRO A 116 10.01 10.57 -12.87
N LYS A 117 9.82 10.88 -14.16
CA LYS A 117 8.47 10.92 -14.75
C LYS A 117 7.96 9.50 -15.01
N LEU A 118 6.64 9.31 -15.04
CA LEU A 118 6.05 7.97 -15.24
C LEU A 118 6.50 7.31 -16.57
N GLY A 119 6.58 8.09 -17.64
CA GLY A 119 7.00 7.60 -18.97
C GLY A 119 8.52 7.49 -19.17
N GLU A 120 9.33 7.87 -18.16
CA GLU A 120 10.78 7.84 -18.26
C GLU A 120 11.33 6.44 -17.95
N THR A 121 12.18 5.91 -18.83
CA THR A 121 12.94 4.68 -18.56
C THR A 121 14.29 5.06 -17.97
N VAL A 122 14.46 4.78 -16.68
CA VAL A 122 15.68 5.11 -15.94
C VAL A 122 16.65 3.93 -15.98
N THR A 123 17.84 4.13 -16.54
CA THR A 123 18.93 3.14 -16.57
C THR A 123 20.13 3.55 -15.71
N SER A 124 20.22 4.82 -15.34
CA SER A 124 21.30 5.35 -14.50
C SER A 124 20.96 5.31 -13.02
N HIS A 125 21.99 5.23 -12.18
CA HIS A 125 21.89 5.33 -10.72
C HIS A 125 22.43 6.68 -10.24
N GLY A 126 21.73 7.37 -9.33
CA GLY A 126 22.26 8.56 -8.65
C GLY A 126 21.21 9.60 -8.28
N SER A 127 21.65 10.76 -7.80
CA SER A 127 20.77 11.89 -7.48
C SER A 127 20.20 12.54 -8.76
N ILE A 128 18.99 13.09 -8.66
CA ILE A 128 18.32 13.79 -9.78
C ILE A 128 18.77 15.25 -9.81
N GLU A 129 18.70 15.91 -8.67
CA GLU A 129 19.28 17.23 -8.42
C GLU A 129 20.56 17.06 -7.57
N PRO A 130 21.59 17.89 -7.81
CA PRO A 130 22.74 17.96 -6.91
C PRO A 130 22.30 18.47 -5.53
N ASP A 131 23.09 18.12 -4.52
CA ASP A 131 22.89 18.58 -3.15
C ASP A 131 22.95 20.12 -3.12
N LYS A 132 22.05 20.75 -2.35
CA LYS A 132 21.87 22.21 -2.34
C LYS A 132 22.73 22.83 -1.24
N ASP A 133 23.63 23.73 -1.63
CA ASP A 133 24.50 24.46 -0.68
C ASP A 133 23.73 25.50 0.15
N HIS A 134 22.69 26.12 -0.45
CA HIS A 134 21.88 27.14 0.19
C HIS A 134 20.43 26.67 0.31
N ILE A 135 20.00 26.43 1.55
CA ILE A 135 18.66 25.98 1.88
C ILE A 135 17.93 27.11 2.60
N ARG A 136 16.65 27.28 2.26
CA ARG A 136 15.78 28.27 2.90
C ARG A 136 15.69 28.03 4.41
N GLU A 137 16.06 29.03 5.20
CA GLU A 137 16.00 28.99 6.67
C GLU A 137 14.57 29.17 7.20
N ASP A 138 13.78 30.04 6.58
CA ASP A 138 12.41 30.30 7.00
C ASP A 138 11.44 29.18 6.58
N PRO A 139 10.47 28.81 7.43
CA PRO A 139 9.41 27.88 7.06
C PRO A 139 8.64 28.33 5.80
N TYR A 140 8.07 27.36 5.08
CA TYR A 140 7.15 27.67 3.99
C TYR A 140 5.88 28.35 4.51
N SER A 141 5.32 29.27 3.73
CA SER A 141 4.10 29.98 4.12
C SER A 141 2.90 29.05 4.13
N LEU A 142 2.15 29.07 5.23
CA LEU A 142 0.84 28.43 5.34
C LEU A 142 -0.28 29.44 4.99
N PRO A 143 -1.48 28.95 4.62
CA PRO A 143 -2.65 29.82 4.52
C PRO A 143 -2.93 30.53 5.85
N GLN A 144 -3.59 31.71 5.78
CA GLN A 144 -3.93 32.48 6.98
C GLN A 144 -4.78 31.65 7.96
N GLY A 145 -4.45 31.74 9.25
CA GLY A 145 -5.14 31.01 10.33
C GLY A 145 -4.55 29.62 10.62
N PHE A 146 -3.42 29.27 10.00
CA PHE A 146 -2.66 28.06 10.30
C PHE A 146 -1.22 28.40 10.66
N SER A 147 -0.67 27.63 11.59
CA SER A 147 0.72 27.73 12.03
C SER A 147 1.39 26.35 12.03
N TRP A 148 2.71 26.38 11.82
CA TRP A 148 3.55 25.21 11.98
C TRP A 148 3.73 24.90 13.46
N ASP A 149 3.64 23.63 13.80
CA ASP A 149 4.00 23.13 15.12
C ASP A 149 4.98 21.96 14.97
N THR A 150 5.88 21.81 15.95
CA THR A 150 6.80 20.69 16.02
C THR A 150 6.39 19.84 17.20
N LEU A 151 5.87 18.63 16.92
CA LEU A 151 5.21 17.83 17.94
C LEU A 151 6.22 17.17 18.87
N ASP A 152 6.22 17.57 20.15
CA ASP A 152 6.93 16.80 21.18
C ASP A 152 6.10 15.59 21.61
N LEU A 153 6.41 14.44 21.00
CA LEU A 153 5.78 13.16 21.34
C LEU A 153 6.08 12.66 22.76
N GLY A 154 6.96 13.34 23.51
CA GLY A 154 7.26 13.05 24.91
C GLY A 154 6.14 13.53 25.82
N SER A 155 5.36 14.52 25.37
CA SER A 155 4.15 14.96 26.02
C SER A 155 2.99 14.00 25.70
N PRO A 156 2.40 13.32 26.71
CA PRO A 156 1.25 12.43 26.49
C PRO A 156 0.04 13.13 25.88
N ALA A 157 -0.11 14.44 26.11
CA ALA A 157 -1.17 15.24 25.52
C ALA A 157 -0.99 15.36 24.00
N VAL A 158 0.21 15.76 23.55
CA VAL A 158 0.51 15.94 22.13
C VAL A 158 0.47 14.61 21.38
N LEU A 159 0.98 13.53 21.99
CA LEU A 159 0.90 12.19 21.42
C LEU A 159 -0.56 11.74 21.24
N LYS A 160 -1.44 12.05 22.21
CA LYS A 160 -2.88 11.76 22.11
C LYS A 160 -3.57 12.59 21.04
N GLU A 161 -3.13 13.83 20.80
CA GLU A 161 -3.64 14.64 19.69
C GLU A 161 -3.25 14.04 18.33
N LEU A 162 -1.99 13.61 18.18
CA LEU A 162 -1.53 12.93 16.96
C LEU A 162 -2.30 11.63 16.72
N TYR A 163 -2.43 10.81 17.77
CA TYR A 163 -3.26 9.60 17.74
C TYR A 163 -4.68 9.89 17.23
N THR A 164 -5.35 10.90 17.82
CA THR A 164 -6.70 11.30 17.42
C THR A 164 -6.76 11.75 15.95
N LEU A 165 -5.78 12.55 15.50
CA LEU A 165 -5.72 12.98 14.10
C LEU A 165 -5.64 11.77 13.15
N LEU A 166 -4.73 10.83 13.41
CA LEU A 166 -4.54 9.65 12.58
C LEU A 166 -5.76 8.73 12.62
N ASN A 167 -6.26 8.40 13.81
CA ASN A 167 -7.42 7.54 13.98
C ASN A 167 -8.72 8.14 13.45
N GLU A 168 -8.81 9.44 13.17
CA GLU A 168 -10.01 10.04 12.55
C GLU A 168 -9.85 10.32 11.05
N ASN A 169 -8.62 10.51 10.57
CA ASN A 169 -8.35 11.12 9.27
C ASN A 169 -7.29 10.42 8.42
N TYR A 170 -6.68 9.33 8.89
CA TYR A 170 -5.66 8.61 8.12
C TYR A 170 -6.27 7.64 7.09
N VAL A 171 -5.49 6.67 6.64
CA VAL A 171 -5.85 5.69 5.61
C VAL A 171 -7.11 4.93 6.02
N GLU A 172 -8.07 4.94 5.10
CA GLU A 172 -9.29 4.15 5.14
C GLU A 172 -9.22 3.17 3.98
N ASP A 173 -9.80 1.98 4.17
CA ASP A 173 -10.08 1.08 3.07
C ASP A 173 -11.10 1.71 2.11
N ASP A 174 -11.19 1.12 0.92
CA ASP A 174 -11.99 1.63 -0.20
C ASP A 174 -13.49 1.67 0.10
N ASP A 175 -13.93 0.75 0.96
CA ASP A 175 -15.32 0.64 1.41
C ASP A 175 -15.61 1.41 2.70
N ASN A 176 -14.61 2.13 3.24
CA ASN A 176 -14.68 2.82 4.53
C ASN A 176 -15.23 1.91 5.65
N MET A 177 -14.80 0.65 5.73
CA MET A 177 -15.16 -0.28 6.81
C MET A 177 -14.08 -0.34 7.90
N PHE A 178 -12.82 -0.13 7.53
CA PHE A 178 -11.66 -0.27 8.41
C PHE A 178 -10.77 0.99 8.37
N ARG A 179 -10.29 1.38 9.54
CA ARG A 179 -9.30 2.45 9.67
C ARG A 179 -8.17 2.01 10.57
N PHE A 180 -6.92 2.30 10.19
CA PHE A 180 -5.77 1.97 11.05
C PHE A 180 -5.85 2.67 12.39
N ASP A 181 -5.60 1.91 13.44
CA ASP A 181 -5.62 2.32 14.83
C ASP A 181 -4.21 2.20 15.42
N TYR A 182 -3.33 3.13 15.04
CA TYR A 182 -1.95 3.18 15.53
C TYR A 182 -1.95 3.57 17.00
N SER A 183 -1.61 2.65 17.92
CA SER A 183 -1.58 2.99 19.35
C SER A 183 -0.54 4.09 19.65
N PRO A 184 -0.72 4.89 20.72
CA PRO A 184 0.27 5.88 21.14
C PRO A 184 1.68 5.29 21.31
N ASP A 185 1.79 4.08 21.87
CA ASP A 185 3.08 3.42 22.06
C ASP A 185 3.69 2.94 20.74
N PHE A 186 2.85 2.52 19.77
CA PHE A 186 3.29 2.22 18.41
C PHE A 186 3.83 3.46 17.71
N LEU A 187 3.15 4.60 17.83
CA LEU A 187 3.61 5.86 17.26
C LEU A 187 4.97 6.28 17.85
N LEU A 188 5.18 6.11 19.16
CA LEU A 188 6.48 6.35 19.78
C LEU A 188 7.56 5.41 19.24
N TRP A 189 7.24 4.12 19.08
CA TRP A 189 8.15 3.15 18.49
C TRP A 189 8.52 3.49 17.03
N ALA A 190 7.54 3.85 16.20
CA ALA A 190 7.78 4.18 14.80
C ALA A 190 8.47 5.54 14.60
N LEU A 191 8.16 6.54 15.44
CA LEU A 191 8.60 7.93 15.24
C LEU A 191 9.88 8.31 16.02
N ARG A 192 10.33 7.46 16.96
CA ARG A 192 11.54 7.70 17.76
C ARG A 192 12.61 6.60 17.64
N PRO A 193 13.02 6.18 16.43
CA PRO A 193 14.19 5.33 16.27
C PRO A 193 15.49 6.09 16.59
N PRO A 194 16.62 5.40 16.84
CA PRO A 194 17.91 6.04 17.06
C PRO A 194 18.22 7.11 16.01
N GLY A 195 18.62 8.31 16.47
CA GLY A 195 18.89 9.45 15.60
C GLY A 195 17.66 10.29 15.20
N TRP A 196 16.46 9.97 15.68
CA TRP A 196 15.26 10.80 15.44
C TRP A 196 15.48 12.26 15.88
N LEU A 197 14.83 13.17 15.16
CA LEU A 197 14.94 14.60 15.40
C LEU A 197 13.56 15.21 15.62
N PRO A 198 13.33 16.01 16.69
CA PRO A 198 12.03 16.59 16.98
C PRO A 198 11.47 17.40 15.80
N GLN A 199 12.32 18.18 15.11
CA GLN A 199 11.93 19.00 13.96
C GLN A 199 11.34 18.19 12.80
N TRP A 200 11.59 16.89 12.74
CA TRP A 200 11.04 16.02 11.71
C TRP A 200 9.62 15.52 12.03
N HIS A 201 9.08 15.83 13.20
CA HIS A 201 7.67 15.61 13.54
C HIS A 201 6.88 16.89 13.25
N CYS A 202 6.55 17.10 11.98
CA CYS A 202 5.98 18.34 11.49
C CYS A 202 4.45 18.32 11.54
N GLY A 203 3.87 19.15 12.42
CA GLY A 203 2.43 19.34 12.56
C GLY A 203 1.94 20.68 12.00
N VAL A 204 0.66 20.74 11.67
CA VAL A 204 -0.04 21.98 11.31
C VAL A 204 -1.22 22.16 12.27
N ARG A 205 -1.29 23.31 12.93
CA ARG A 205 -2.37 23.69 13.83
C ARG A 205 -3.18 24.85 13.27
N VAL A 206 -4.43 24.93 13.71
CA VAL A 206 -5.31 26.09 13.46
C VAL A 206 -5.08 27.12 14.57
N ASP A 207 -4.81 28.37 14.22
CA ASP A 207 -4.43 29.41 15.19
C ASP A 207 -5.54 29.69 16.22
N SER A 208 -6.80 29.66 15.78
CA SER A 208 -7.94 30.05 16.61
C SER A 208 -8.28 29.09 17.74
N ASN A 209 -8.03 27.79 17.57
CA ASN A 209 -8.39 26.76 18.56
C ASN A 209 -7.26 25.78 18.86
N GLN A 210 -6.07 26.00 18.30
CA GLN A 210 -4.88 25.16 18.43
C GLN A 210 -5.10 23.70 18.00
N LYS A 211 -6.16 23.38 17.24
CA LYS A 211 -6.45 22.01 16.81
C LYS A 211 -5.41 21.54 15.79
N LEU A 212 -4.84 20.35 16.02
CA LEU A 212 -3.98 19.66 15.06
C LEU A 212 -4.79 19.18 13.84
N VAL A 213 -4.37 19.58 12.64
CA VAL A 213 -5.11 19.33 11.38
C VAL A 213 -4.25 18.77 10.25
N GLY A 214 -2.95 18.70 10.43
CA GLY A 214 -2.02 18.07 9.49
C GLY A 214 -0.79 17.54 10.21
N PHE A 215 -0.22 16.47 9.68
CA PHE A 215 1.00 15.86 10.20
C PHE A 215 1.79 15.19 9.07
N ILE A 216 3.11 15.23 9.17
CA ILE A 216 4.05 14.43 8.38
C ILE A 216 5.28 14.16 9.24
N SER A 217 5.87 12.98 9.10
CA SER A 217 7.07 12.61 9.84
C SER A 217 8.21 12.20 8.93
N ALA A 218 9.43 12.40 9.42
CA ALA A 218 10.64 11.81 8.85
C ALA A 218 11.47 11.16 9.97
N ILE A 219 12.10 10.02 9.67
CA ILE A 219 13.07 9.36 10.54
C ILE A 219 14.34 9.06 9.75
N PRO A 220 15.54 9.06 10.36
CA PRO A 220 16.76 8.78 9.63
C PRO A 220 16.84 7.28 9.32
N ALA A 221 17.34 6.95 8.13
CA ALA A 221 17.69 5.58 7.79
C ALA A 221 18.86 5.56 6.79
N ASN A 222 19.80 4.65 6.98
CA ASN A 222 20.77 4.34 5.94
C ASN A 222 20.14 3.30 5.02
N ILE A 223 20.05 3.61 3.73
CA ILE A 223 19.41 2.76 2.75
C ILE A 223 20.46 2.35 1.72
N HIS A 224 20.54 1.04 1.46
CA HIS A 224 21.33 0.48 0.37
C HIS A 224 20.42 0.25 -0.83
N ILE A 225 20.71 0.96 -1.93
CA ILE A 225 19.99 0.91 -3.20
C ILE A 225 20.94 0.43 -4.29
N TYR A 226 20.67 -0.77 -4.83
CA TYR A 226 21.55 -1.51 -5.72
C TYR A 226 22.94 -1.68 -5.12
N ASP A 227 23.93 -0.92 -5.60
CA ASP A 227 25.33 -0.99 -5.15
C ASP A 227 25.74 0.24 -4.31
N ILE A 228 24.79 1.12 -3.96
CA ILE A 228 25.07 2.39 -3.29
C ILE A 228 24.37 2.46 -1.94
N GLU A 229 25.16 2.65 -0.88
CA GLU A 229 24.67 3.04 0.43
C GLU A 229 24.53 4.56 0.54
N LYS A 230 23.37 5.04 0.99
CA LYS A 230 23.12 6.46 1.18
C LYS A 230 22.33 6.69 2.46
N LYS A 231 22.72 7.71 3.22
CA LYS A 231 21.92 8.21 4.34
C LYS A 231 20.72 8.97 3.79
N MET A 232 19.52 8.51 4.14
CA MET A 232 18.25 9.05 3.71
C MET A 232 17.34 9.31 4.92
N VAL A 233 16.13 9.79 4.65
CA VAL A 233 15.03 9.73 5.61
C VAL A 233 13.89 8.86 5.10
N GLU A 234 13.21 8.16 6.02
CA GLU A 234 11.95 7.49 5.72
C GLU A 234 10.81 8.46 6.05
N ILE A 235 9.96 8.75 5.06
CA ILE A 235 8.77 9.59 5.27
C ILE A 235 7.58 8.69 5.55
N ASN A 236 6.90 8.93 6.67
CA ASN A 236 5.69 8.20 7.03
C ASN A 236 4.64 9.14 7.67
N PHE A 237 3.41 8.64 7.85
CA PHE A 237 2.30 9.29 8.54
C PHE A 237 1.86 10.64 7.96
N LEU A 238 1.95 10.83 6.65
CA LEU A 238 1.37 12.00 5.99
C LEU A 238 -0.16 11.96 6.15
N CYS A 239 -0.69 12.84 7.00
CA CYS A 239 -2.11 12.94 7.29
C CYS A 239 -2.59 14.38 7.17
N VAL A 240 -3.74 14.55 6.52
CA VAL A 240 -4.45 15.84 6.46
C VAL A 240 -5.89 15.59 6.88
N HIS A 241 -6.37 16.40 7.83
CA HIS A 241 -7.73 16.34 8.32
C HIS A 241 -8.74 16.39 7.16
N LYS A 242 -9.79 15.54 7.19
CA LYS A 242 -10.73 15.33 6.07
C LYS A 242 -11.29 16.63 5.47
N LYS A 243 -11.68 17.57 6.34
CA LYS A 243 -12.21 18.91 5.96
C LYS A 243 -11.22 19.82 5.22
N LEU A 244 -9.93 19.53 5.27
CA LEU A 244 -8.86 20.29 4.60
C LEU A 244 -8.26 19.54 3.40
N ARG A 245 -8.76 18.33 3.09
CA ARG A 245 -8.40 17.62 1.86
C ARG A 245 -8.80 18.46 0.63
N ALA A 246 -8.09 18.26 -0.48
CA ALA A 246 -8.19 19.05 -1.71
C ALA A 246 -7.78 20.54 -1.63
N LYS A 247 -7.37 21.07 -0.46
CA LYS A 247 -6.86 22.45 -0.32
C LYS A 247 -5.35 22.60 -0.51
N ARG A 248 -4.70 21.64 -1.20
CA ARG A 248 -3.25 21.61 -1.45
C ARG A 248 -2.36 21.71 -0.19
N VAL A 249 -2.85 21.29 0.98
CA VAL A 249 -2.08 21.28 2.24
C VAL A 249 -0.96 20.24 2.22
N ALA A 250 -1.21 19.04 1.68
CA ALA A 250 -0.20 17.97 1.59
C ALA A 250 1.07 18.38 0.82
N PRO A 251 1.00 19.03 -0.37
CA PRO A 251 2.15 19.65 -1.01
C PRO A 251 3.00 20.57 -0.12
N VAL A 252 2.35 21.37 0.73
CA VAL A 252 3.04 22.32 1.62
C VAL A 252 3.73 21.58 2.76
N LEU A 253 3.09 20.56 3.33
CA LEU A 253 3.70 19.64 4.31
C LEU A 253 4.93 18.95 3.75
N ILE A 254 4.85 18.40 2.53
CA ILE A 254 5.97 17.72 1.86
C ILE A 254 7.14 18.70 1.64
N ARG A 255 6.87 19.93 1.19
CA ARG A 255 7.91 20.95 1.00
C ARG A 255 8.57 21.36 2.31
N GLU A 256 7.80 21.54 3.38
CA GLU A 256 8.35 21.91 4.69
C GLU A 256 9.19 20.78 5.29
N ILE A 257 8.74 19.52 5.25
CA ILE A 257 9.57 18.41 5.76
C ILE A 257 10.84 18.26 4.92
N THR A 258 10.75 18.42 3.59
CA THR A 258 11.92 18.40 2.70
C THR A 258 12.92 19.49 3.09
N ARG A 259 12.45 20.71 3.39
CA ARG A 259 13.32 21.81 3.87
C ARG A 259 14.02 21.45 5.18
N ARG A 260 13.28 20.92 6.16
CA ARG A 260 13.81 20.53 7.48
C ARG A 260 14.82 19.38 7.39
N VAL A 261 14.63 18.47 6.44
CA VAL A 261 15.56 17.37 6.16
C VAL A 261 16.81 17.88 5.44
N ASN A 262 16.64 18.71 4.41
CA ASN A 262 17.76 19.34 3.69
C ASN A 262 18.64 20.17 4.65
N LEU A 263 18.06 20.90 5.62
CA LEU A 263 18.83 21.64 6.63
C LEU A 263 19.77 20.77 7.48
N GLN A 264 19.54 19.45 7.53
CA GLN A 264 20.42 18.48 8.19
C GLN A 264 21.42 17.84 7.22
N GLY A 265 21.52 18.34 5.98
CA GLY A 265 22.42 17.84 4.94
C GLY A 265 21.98 16.53 4.30
N ILE A 266 20.70 16.15 4.41
CA ILE A 266 20.14 14.95 3.78
C ILE A 266 19.24 15.39 2.63
N PHE A 267 19.42 14.81 1.44
CA PHE A 267 18.72 15.25 0.22
C PHE A 267 17.90 14.16 -0.46
N GLN A 268 17.87 12.95 0.12
CA GLN A 268 17.13 11.81 -0.40
C GLN A 268 16.19 11.26 0.67
N ALA A 269 15.07 10.69 0.22
CA ALA A 269 14.10 10.05 1.08
C ALA A 269 13.53 8.80 0.45
N VAL A 270 13.06 7.87 1.28
CA VAL A 270 12.25 6.72 0.86
C VAL A 270 10.86 6.83 1.47
N TYR A 271 9.84 6.46 0.71
CA TYR A 271 8.46 6.49 1.19
C TYR A 271 7.62 5.48 0.44
N THR A 272 6.48 5.11 1.03
CA THR A 272 5.50 4.22 0.41
C THR A 272 4.14 4.88 0.30
N ALA A 273 3.33 4.41 -0.65
CA ALA A 273 1.93 4.81 -0.75
C ALA A 273 1.09 3.70 -1.36
N GLY A 274 -0.20 3.62 -0.97
CA GLY A 274 -1.17 2.73 -1.62
C GLY A 274 -1.66 3.24 -2.98
N VAL A 275 -1.23 4.44 -3.37
CA VAL A 275 -1.62 5.12 -4.61
C VAL A 275 -0.40 5.27 -5.53
N VAL A 276 -0.64 5.35 -6.84
CA VAL A 276 0.41 5.46 -7.86
C VAL A 276 0.77 6.92 -8.10
N LEU A 277 2.05 7.23 -7.88
CA LEU A 277 2.68 8.54 -8.05
C LEU A 277 3.88 8.42 -9.03
N PRO A 278 4.34 9.51 -9.66
CA PRO A 278 5.57 9.49 -10.46
C PRO A 278 6.83 9.35 -9.57
N LYS A 279 7.70 8.35 -9.72
CA LYS A 279 7.54 7.02 -10.34
C LYS A 279 7.90 5.96 -9.29
N PRO A 280 7.15 4.86 -9.15
CA PRO A 280 7.49 3.82 -8.18
C PRO A 280 8.75 3.07 -8.60
N VAL A 281 9.62 2.77 -7.62
CA VAL A 281 10.82 1.93 -7.81
C VAL A 281 10.51 0.46 -7.65
N GLY A 282 9.47 0.12 -6.89
CA GLY A 282 8.97 -1.24 -6.71
C GLY A 282 7.50 -1.23 -6.32
N THR A 283 6.78 -2.27 -6.72
CA THR A 283 5.36 -2.43 -6.40
C THR A 283 5.17 -3.77 -5.71
N CYS A 284 4.68 -3.73 -4.48
CA CYS A 284 4.35 -4.90 -3.70
C CYS A 284 2.84 -5.02 -3.52
N ARG A 285 2.35 -6.22 -3.28
CA ARG A 285 0.94 -6.53 -3.05
C ARG A 285 0.75 -7.04 -1.63
N TYR A 286 -0.29 -6.56 -0.94
CA TYR A 286 -0.69 -7.14 0.34
C TYR A 286 -1.36 -8.50 0.16
N TRP A 287 -1.06 -9.39 1.10
CA TRP A 287 -1.65 -10.71 1.23
C TRP A 287 -2.11 -10.91 2.68
N HIS A 288 -3.21 -11.63 2.84
CA HIS A 288 -3.89 -11.79 4.12
C HIS A 288 -4.08 -13.26 4.46
N ARG A 289 -3.70 -13.64 5.67
CA ARG A 289 -3.90 -14.98 6.22
C ARG A 289 -4.89 -14.93 7.37
N SER A 290 -6.07 -15.51 7.16
CA SER A 290 -7.13 -15.56 8.16
C SER A 290 -6.77 -16.45 9.37
N LEU A 291 -6.61 -15.85 10.55
CA LEU A 291 -6.39 -16.58 11.81
C LEU A 291 -7.70 -16.83 12.56
N ASN A 292 -8.65 -15.89 12.45
CA ASN A 292 -10.00 -15.96 12.99
C ASN A 292 -11.06 -15.77 11.88
N PRO A 293 -11.27 -16.76 11.00
CA PRO A 293 -12.13 -16.60 9.82
C PRO A 293 -13.57 -16.22 10.15
N ARG A 294 -14.10 -16.68 11.29
CA ARG A 294 -15.45 -16.35 11.73
C ARG A 294 -15.62 -14.85 11.91
N LYS A 295 -14.74 -14.22 12.70
CA LYS A 295 -14.78 -12.77 12.91
C LYS A 295 -14.55 -12.01 11.60
N LEU A 296 -13.57 -12.43 10.79
CA LEU A 296 -13.26 -11.76 9.52
C LEU A 296 -14.44 -11.75 8.54
N ILE A 297 -15.24 -12.82 8.50
CA ILE A 297 -16.44 -12.89 7.66
C ILE A 297 -17.58 -12.07 8.27
N GLU A 298 -17.78 -12.13 9.60
CA GLU A 298 -18.81 -11.33 10.29
C GLU A 298 -18.62 -9.83 10.07
N VAL A 299 -17.36 -9.36 10.09
CA VAL A 299 -17.02 -7.93 9.90
C VAL A 299 -16.80 -7.56 8.43
N LYS A 300 -17.08 -8.47 7.48
CA LYS A 300 -16.90 -8.28 6.03
C LYS A 300 -15.47 -7.97 5.56
N PHE A 301 -14.46 -8.24 6.39
CA PHE A 301 -13.05 -8.18 5.95
C PHE A 301 -12.75 -9.25 4.90
N SER A 302 -13.46 -10.38 4.94
CA SER A 302 -13.36 -11.45 3.96
C SER A 302 -14.74 -12.01 3.62
N HIS A 303 -14.88 -12.60 2.45
CA HIS A 303 -16.13 -13.21 2.00
C HIS A 303 -16.03 -14.73 1.91
N LEU A 304 -17.16 -15.42 2.13
CA LEU A 304 -17.27 -16.84 1.83
C LEU A 304 -17.29 -17.01 0.30
N SER A 305 -16.34 -17.76 -0.25
CA SER A 305 -16.37 -18.13 -1.66
C SER A 305 -17.61 -18.98 -1.97
N ARG A 306 -18.11 -18.93 -3.22
CA ARG A 306 -19.37 -19.56 -3.68
C ARG A 306 -19.58 -21.04 -3.27
N ASN A 307 -18.50 -21.80 -3.03
CA ASN A 307 -18.54 -23.23 -2.68
C ASN A 307 -17.97 -23.57 -1.28
N MET A 308 -17.81 -22.57 -0.39
CA MET A 308 -17.30 -22.76 0.97
C MET A 308 -18.40 -22.51 2.01
N THR A 309 -18.47 -23.39 3.02
CA THR A 309 -19.25 -23.14 4.23
C THR A 309 -18.36 -22.52 5.31
N MET A 310 -18.95 -21.88 6.32
CA MET A 310 -18.23 -21.35 7.48
C MET A 310 -17.38 -22.43 8.15
N GLN A 311 -17.95 -23.62 8.39
CA GLN A 311 -17.23 -24.74 9.01
C GLN A 311 -16.06 -25.22 8.16
N ARG A 312 -16.22 -25.31 6.83
CA ARG A 312 -15.14 -25.69 5.91
C ARG A 312 -14.01 -24.66 5.92
N THR A 313 -14.36 -23.37 5.97
CA THR A 313 -13.39 -22.26 6.04
C THR A 313 -12.62 -22.27 7.36
N MET A 314 -13.30 -22.49 8.49
CA MET A 314 -12.65 -22.67 9.80
C MET A 314 -11.71 -23.87 9.81
N LYS A 315 -12.11 -25.00 9.20
CA LYS A 315 -11.25 -26.20 9.08
C LYS A 315 -10.05 -25.95 8.17
N LEU A 316 -10.24 -25.25 7.05
CA LEU A 316 -9.18 -24.91 6.10
C LEU A 316 -8.07 -24.10 6.77
N TYR A 317 -8.44 -23.13 7.60
CA TYR A 317 -7.51 -22.19 8.21
C TYR A 317 -7.09 -22.57 9.63
N ARG A 318 -7.49 -23.75 10.13
CA ARG A 318 -7.07 -24.26 11.42
C ARG A 318 -5.54 -24.41 11.45
N LEU A 319 -4.95 -23.91 12.54
CA LEU A 319 -3.53 -24.00 12.84
C LEU A 319 -3.33 -24.89 14.09
N PRO A 320 -2.14 -25.50 14.25
CA PRO A 320 -1.74 -26.17 15.49
C PRO A 320 -1.80 -25.23 16.72
N GLU A 321 -1.74 -25.81 17.92
CA GLU A 321 -1.76 -25.06 19.18
C GLU A 321 -0.37 -24.59 19.62
N ALA A 322 0.68 -25.33 19.26
CA ALA A 322 2.06 -25.02 19.59
C ALA A 322 2.94 -24.96 18.32
N PRO A 323 3.96 -24.08 18.30
CA PRO A 323 4.98 -24.06 17.25
C PRO A 323 5.69 -25.41 17.11
N LYS A 324 6.17 -25.71 15.91
CA LYS A 324 6.85 -26.98 15.59
C LYS A 324 8.36 -26.88 15.68
N THR A 325 8.94 -25.72 15.38
CA THR A 325 10.39 -25.54 15.36
C THR A 325 10.94 -25.62 16.78
N SER A 326 11.88 -26.54 17.00
CA SER A 326 12.57 -26.70 18.29
C SER A 326 13.47 -25.51 18.58
N GLY A 327 13.54 -25.08 19.83
CA GLY A 327 14.40 -23.96 20.25
C GLY A 327 13.84 -22.57 19.94
N LEU A 328 12.57 -22.48 19.53
CA LEU A 328 11.90 -21.21 19.32
C LEU A 328 11.69 -20.48 20.66
N ARG A 329 12.24 -19.27 20.79
CA ARG A 329 12.11 -18.44 22.00
C ARG A 329 12.06 -16.95 21.66
N PRO A 330 11.52 -16.09 22.54
CA PRO A 330 11.58 -14.65 22.35
C PRO A 330 13.03 -14.13 22.27
N MET A 331 13.24 -13.08 21.47
CA MET A 331 14.51 -12.37 21.42
C MET A 331 14.79 -11.62 22.74
N THR A 332 16.05 -11.63 23.17
CA THR A 332 16.54 -10.86 24.32
C THR A 332 17.65 -9.89 23.92
N LYS A 333 18.01 -8.96 24.81
CA LYS A 333 19.10 -8.01 24.55
C LYS A 333 20.45 -8.67 24.25
N LYS A 334 20.70 -9.88 24.76
CA LYS A 334 21.95 -10.60 24.51
C LYS A 334 22.09 -11.05 23.06
N ASP A 335 20.97 -11.18 22.36
CA ASP A 335 20.92 -11.72 21.00
C ASP A 335 21.14 -10.64 19.92
N ILE A 336 21.11 -9.34 20.29
CA ILE A 336 21.23 -8.20 19.36
C ILE A 336 22.39 -8.34 18.38
N PRO A 337 23.64 -8.66 18.82
CA PRO A 337 24.77 -8.76 17.88
C PRO A 337 24.59 -9.88 16.84
N VAL A 338 23.96 -11.00 17.23
CA VAL A 338 23.75 -12.15 16.34
C VAL A 338 22.62 -11.86 15.36
N VAL A 339 21.51 -11.30 15.83
CA VAL A 339 20.38 -10.87 14.98
C VAL A 339 20.83 -9.83 13.96
N HIS A 340 21.62 -8.85 14.38
CA HIS A 340 22.18 -7.83 13.48
C HIS A 340 23.04 -8.44 12.37
N ARG A 341 23.90 -9.42 12.70
CA ARG A 341 24.71 -10.13 11.70
C ARG A 341 23.84 -10.91 10.72
N LEU A 342 22.92 -11.73 11.21
CA LEU A 342 22.02 -12.55 10.38
C LEU A 342 21.17 -11.67 9.45
N LEU A 343 20.61 -10.58 9.97
CA LEU A 343 19.82 -9.64 9.19
C LEU A 343 20.64 -9.00 8.07
N ARG A 344 21.87 -8.55 8.37
CA ARG A 344 22.75 -7.93 7.37
C ARG A 344 23.12 -8.91 6.25
N GLU A 345 23.49 -10.14 6.61
CA GLU A 345 23.82 -11.19 5.64
C GLU A 345 22.62 -11.52 4.75
N TYR A 346 21.45 -11.72 5.35
CA TYR A 346 20.21 -12.00 4.62
C TYR A 346 19.76 -10.85 3.72
N LEU A 347 19.85 -9.60 4.18
CA LEU A 347 19.41 -8.45 3.39
C LEU A 347 20.32 -8.15 2.19
N SER A 348 21.57 -8.62 2.20
CA SER A 348 22.53 -8.37 1.12
C SER A 348 22.12 -8.92 -0.26
N GLN A 349 21.14 -9.83 -0.31
CA GLN A 349 20.62 -10.42 -1.56
C GLN A 349 19.57 -9.56 -2.29
N PHE A 350 19.09 -8.48 -1.64
CA PHE A 350 18.06 -7.60 -2.17
C PHE A 350 18.64 -6.24 -2.57
N ASN A 351 17.90 -5.50 -3.41
CA ASN A 351 18.40 -4.27 -4.03
C ASN A 351 17.93 -2.99 -3.32
N LEU A 352 16.92 -3.06 -2.46
CA LEU A 352 16.47 -1.92 -1.65
C LEU A 352 16.31 -2.39 -0.21
N VAL A 353 17.29 -2.07 0.64
CA VAL A 353 17.34 -2.56 2.03
C VAL A 353 17.81 -1.50 3.01
N PRO A 354 17.36 -1.55 4.27
CA PRO A 354 17.93 -0.75 5.33
C PRO A 354 19.28 -1.31 5.78
N VAL A 355 20.24 -0.43 6.04
CA VAL A 355 21.52 -0.74 6.68
C VAL A 355 21.43 -0.33 8.14
N MET A 356 21.03 -1.28 8.98
CA MET A 356 20.84 -1.03 10.41
C MET A 356 22.14 -1.20 11.20
N ASN A 357 22.31 -0.40 12.24
CA ASN A 357 23.28 -0.60 13.30
C ASN A 357 22.68 -1.40 14.47
N GLN A 358 23.47 -1.71 15.50
CA GLN A 358 22.98 -2.51 16.64
C GLN A 358 21.93 -1.80 17.49
N GLU A 359 22.00 -0.48 17.65
CA GLU A 359 20.99 0.31 18.38
C GLU A 359 19.66 0.32 17.63
N GLU A 360 19.70 0.43 16.30
CA GLU A 360 18.52 0.33 15.44
C GLU A 360 17.93 -1.08 15.50
N VAL A 361 18.76 -2.12 15.49
CA VAL A 361 18.29 -3.51 15.68
C VAL A 361 17.64 -3.71 17.05
N GLU A 362 18.22 -3.15 18.12
CA GLU A 362 17.58 -3.17 19.45
C GLU A 362 16.21 -2.48 19.40
N HIS A 363 16.13 -1.29 18.81
CA HIS A 363 14.90 -0.52 18.77
C HIS A 363 13.79 -1.21 17.96
N TRP A 364 14.14 -1.75 16.79
CA TRP A 364 13.18 -2.33 15.84
C TRP A 364 12.78 -3.77 16.16
N PHE A 365 13.63 -4.57 16.81
CA PHE A 365 13.38 -6.00 16.99
C PHE A 365 13.22 -6.45 18.44
N LEU A 366 13.68 -5.69 19.43
CA LEU A 366 13.50 -6.11 20.81
C LEU A 366 11.99 -6.17 21.14
N PRO A 367 11.44 -7.32 21.58
CA PRO A 367 10.00 -7.47 21.76
C PRO A 367 9.40 -6.42 22.69
N ARG A 368 8.32 -5.78 22.24
CA ARG A 368 7.51 -4.83 23.01
C ARG A 368 6.06 -5.27 22.90
N GLU A 369 5.43 -5.48 24.05
CA GLU A 369 4.07 -6.02 24.11
C GLU A 369 3.10 -5.15 23.29
N ASN A 370 2.30 -5.80 22.44
CA ASN A 370 1.32 -5.16 21.55
C ASN A 370 1.93 -4.17 20.52
N ILE A 371 3.24 -4.22 20.26
CA ILE A 371 3.91 -3.41 19.23
C ILE A 371 4.69 -4.30 18.28
N ILE A 372 5.75 -4.97 18.76
CA ILE A 372 6.62 -5.82 17.95
C ILE A 372 6.93 -7.11 18.70
N ASP A 373 6.79 -8.22 17.99
CA ASP A 373 7.11 -9.55 18.47
C ASP A 373 8.24 -10.13 17.61
N THR A 374 9.32 -10.58 18.25
CA THR A 374 10.47 -11.19 17.59
C THR A 374 10.86 -12.47 18.31
N TYR A 375 11.00 -13.54 17.53
CA TYR A 375 11.35 -14.88 18.01
C TYR A 375 12.57 -15.41 17.27
N LEU A 376 13.45 -16.07 18.01
CA LEU A 376 14.69 -16.67 17.52
C LEU A 376 14.58 -18.19 17.56
N VAL A 377 15.24 -18.85 16.62
CA VAL A 377 15.46 -20.29 16.64
C VAL A 377 16.87 -20.54 17.14
N GLU A 378 17.00 -21.28 18.23
CA GLU A 378 18.28 -21.69 18.79
C GLU A 378 18.50 -23.20 18.59
N ALA A 379 19.55 -23.53 17.84
CA ALA A 379 20.01 -24.89 17.61
C ALA A 379 21.44 -25.03 18.15
N GLU A 380 21.69 -26.04 18.98
CA GLU A 380 23.02 -26.33 19.55
C GLU A 380 23.68 -25.13 20.27
N GLY A 381 22.88 -24.28 20.92
CA GLY A 381 23.36 -23.08 21.62
C GLY A 381 23.70 -21.90 20.72
N LYS A 382 23.33 -21.95 19.43
CA LYS A 382 23.53 -20.87 18.45
C LYS A 382 22.19 -20.45 17.85
N VAL A 383 22.00 -19.14 17.71
CA VAL A 383 20.86 -18.59 16.98
C VAL A 383 21.11 -18.70 15.48
N THR A 384 20.21 -19.36 14.78
CA THR A 384 20.31 -19.64 13.33
C THR A 384 19.32 -18.83 12.51
N ASP A 385 18.10 -18.67 13.02
CA ASP A 385 16.97 -18.09 12.28
C ASP A 385 16.18 -17.15 13.21
N PHE A 386 15.45 -16.20 12.64
CA PHE A 386 14.48 -15.41 13.40
C PHE A 386 13.29 -14.95 12.56
N LEU A 387 12.17 -14.74 13.24
CA LEU A 387 10.95 -14.18 12.66
C LEU A 387 10.52 -12.98 13.47
N SER A 388 9.87 -12.02 12.81
CA SER A 388 9.28 -10.86 13.49
C SER A 388 8.00 -10.38 12.83
N PHE A 389 7.08 -9.89 13.65
CA PHE A 389 5.84 -9.27 13.19
C PHE A 389 5.38 -8.18 14.15
N TYR A 390 4.84 -7.10 13.61
CA TYR A 390 4.32 -5.99 14.39
C TYR A 390 2.80 -5.99 14.48
N THR A 391 2.27 -5.35 15.52
CA THR A 391 0.85 -5.25 15.82
C THR A 391 0.32 -3.93 15.29
N LEU A 392 -0.65 -3.99 14.39
CA LEU A 392 -1.37 -2.81 13.94
C LEU A 392 -2.86 -3.15 13.86
N PRO A 393 -3.65 -2.78 14.88
CA PRO A 393 -5.07 -2.99 14.84
C PRO A 393 -5.76 -2.01 13.88
N SER A 394 -6.96 -2.38 13.45
CA SER A 394 -7.85 -1.49 12.72
C SER A 394 -9.17 -1.32 13.47
N THR A 395 -9.66 -0.09 13.56
CA THR A 395 -11.02 0.20 14.04
C THR A 395 -12.03 -0.28 13.00
N ILE A 396 -13.03 -1.05 13.46
CA ILE A 396 -14.14 -1.53 12.63
C ILE A 396 -15.28 -0.53 12.75
N MET A 397 -15.63 0.11 11.63
CA MET A 397 -16.65 1.14 11.60
C MET A 397 -18.05 0.53 11.48
N ASN A 398 -19.03 1.11 12.18
CA ASN A 398 -20.45 0.81 12.03
C ASN A 398 -20.85 -0.66 12.27
N HIS A 399 -20.11 -1.41 13.08
CA HIS A 399 -20.43 -2.80 13.42
C HIS A 399 -20.93 -2.93 14.88
N PRO A 400 -22.06 -3.64 15.14
CA PRO A 400 -22.73 -3.62 16.45
C PRO A 400 -21.97 -4.38 17.56
N VAL A 401 -21.17 -5.39 17.20
CA VAL A 401 -20.50 -6.28 18.16
C VAL A 401 -18.98 -6.04 18.20
N HIS A 402 -18.30 -6.29 17.08
CA HIS A 402 -16.86 -6.10 16.95
C HIS A 402 -16.49 -4.63 16.71
N ARG A 403 -15.55 -4.09 17.50
CA ARG A 403 -15.06 -2.71 17.39
C ARG A 403 -13.64 -2.58 16.83
N SER A 404 -12.84 -3.62 16.97
CA SER A 404 -11.43 -3.62 16.56
C SER A 404 -11.07 -4.96 15.91
N LEU A 405 -10.26 -4.89 14.86
CA LEU A 405 -9.66 -6.00 14.16
C LEU A 405 -8.16 -6.03 14.50
N LYS A 406 -7.70 -7.07 15.19
CA LYS A 406 -6.29 -7.18 15.59
C LYS A 406 -5.50 -7.84 14.46
N ALA A 407 -4.70 -7.06 13.74
CA ALA A 407 -3.87 -7.57 12.64
C ALA A 407 -2.38 -7.60 13.00
N ALA A 408 -1.72 -8.70 12.65
CA ALA A 408 -0.26 -8.83 12.68
C ALA A 408 0.28 -8.54 11.28
N TYR A 409 1.41 -7.84 11.18
CA TYR A 409 2.09 -7.57 9.93
C TYR A 409 3.49 -8.19 9.97
N SER A 410 3.79 -9.05 9.00
CA SER A 410 5.13 -9.61 8.82
C SER A 410 6.15 -8.47 8.68
N PHE A 411 7.23 -8.54 9.47
CA PHE A 411 8.31 -7.56 9.43
C PHE A 411 9.53 -8.15 8.72
N TYR A 412 10.61 -8.48 9.43
CA TYR A 412 11.76 -9.19 8.85
C TYR A 412 11.84 -10.62 9.37
N ASN A 413 12.04 -11.56 8.45
CA ASN A 413 12.21 -12.97 8.75
C ASN A 413 13.47 -13.45 8.06
N VAL A 414 14.42 -13.96 8.84
CA VAL A 414 15.72 -14.44 8.36
C VAL A 414 15.81 -15.92 8.61
N HIS A 415 16.14 -16.65 7.55
CA HIS A 415 16.28 -18.10 7.57
C HIS A 415 17.66 -18.51 7.01
N THR A 416 18.28 -19.49 7.65
CA THR A 416 19.57 -20.10 7.29
C THR A 416 19.49 -21.62 7.37
N THR A 417 18.90 -22.16 8.43
CA THR A 417 18.77 -23.61 8.66
C THR A 417 17.33 -24.08 8.60
N THR A 418 16.42 -23.30 9.18
CA THR A 418 15.00 -23.63 9.20
C THR A 418 14.36 -23.17 7.89
N PRO A 419 13.64 -24.03 7.14
CA PRO A 419 12.95 -23.58 5.94
C PRO A 419 11.98 -22.42 6.23
N LEU A 420 12.00 -21.37 5.41
CA LEU A 420 11.17 -20.17 5.61
C LEU A 420 9.67 -20.49 5.79
N ILE A 421 9.16 -21.52 5.10
CA ILE A 421 7.76 -21.96 5.21
C ILE A 421 7.44 -22.45 6.62
N ASP A 422 8.35 -23.19 7.25
CA ASP A 422 8.16 -23.71 8.61
C ASP A 422 8.25 -22.58 9.63
N LEU A 423 9.22 -21.68 9.46
CA LEU A 423 9.40 -20.49 10.28
C LEU A 423 8.15 -19.58 10.24
N MET A 424 7.62 -19.32 9.04
CA MET A 424 6.39 -18.54 8.89
C MET A 424 5.15 -19.30 9.36
N SER A 425 5.12 -20.63 9.28
CA SER A 425 4.05 -21.44 9.89
C SER A 425 3.98 -21.21 11.40
N ASP A 426 5.13 -21.17 12.07
CA ASP A 426 5.23 -20.89 13.49
C ASP A 426 4.87 -19.44 13.83
N ALA A 427 5.23 -18.47 12.99
CA ALA A 427 4.77 -17.08 13.13
C ALA A 427 3.24 -16.98 13.15
N LEU A 428 2.54 -17.72 12.27
CA LEU A 428 1.08 -17.77 12.25
C LEU A 428 0.49 -18.40 13.51
N ILE A 429 1.13 -19.44 14.06
CA ILE A 429 0.71 -20.10 15.30
C ILE A 429 0.87 -19.13 16.48
N LEU A 430 2.02 -18.44 16.57
CA LEU A 430 2.31 -17.44 17.60
C LEU A 430 1.35 -16.23 17.54
N ALA A 431 1.06 -15.73 16.34
CA ALA A 431 0.07 -14.68 16.17
C ALA A 431 -1.32 -15.17 16.59
N LYS A 432 -1.71 -16.39 16.22
CA LYS A 432 -3.00 -16.93 16.64
C LYS A 432 -3.11 -17.08 18.17
N SER A 433 -2.06 -17.56 18.84
CA SER A 433 -2.06 -17.72 20.30
C SER A 433 -2.12 -16.39 21.05
N LYS A 434 -1.60 -15.31 20.45
CA LYS A 434 -1.71 -13.92 20.92
C LYS A 434 -3.04 -13.23 20.56
N GLY A 435 -3.99 -13.97 20.00
CA GLY A 435 -5.35 -13.49 19.71
C GLY A 435 -5.45 -12.56 18.50
N PHE A 436 -4.52 -12.65 17.55
CA PHE A 436 -4.65 -11.94 16.28
C PHE A 436 -5.73 -12.57 15.39
N ASP A 437 -6.45 -11.73 14.64
CA ASP A 437 -7.54 -12.14 13.77
C ASP A 437 -7.07 -12.44 12.35
N VAL A 438 -6.05 -11.72 11.89
CA VAL A 438 -5.45 -11.83 10.56
C VAL A 438 -3.94 -11.58 10.64
N PHE A 439 -3.19 -12.26 9.77
CA PHE A 439 -1.76 -12.04 9.57
C PHE A 439 -1.52 -11.53 8.15
N ASN A 440 -0.94 -10.35 8.03
CA ASN A 440 -0.70 -9.65 6.78
C ASN A 440 0.77 -9.80 6.39
N ALA A 441 1.03 -9.97 5.10
CA ALA A 441 2.38 -9.97 4.55
C ALA A 441 2.36 -9.32 3.17
N LEU A 442 3.47 -8.69 2.79
CA LEU A 442 3.70 -8.22 1.43
C LEU A 442 4.36 -9.33 0.62
N ASP A 443 4.27 -9.28 -0.71
CA ASP A 443 4.94 -10.22 -1.62
C ASP A 443 6.41 -9.88 -1.91
N LEU A 444 7.02 -9.03 -1.07
CA LEU A 444 8.43 -8.64 -1.11
C LEU A 444 9.37 -9.69 -0.53
N MET A 445 10.68 -9.49 -0.68
CA MET A 445 11.72 -10.46 -0.32
C MET A 445 11.40 -11.86 -0.89
N GLU A 446 11.56 -12.91 -0.08
CA GLU A 446 11.25 -14.29 -0.45
C GLU A 446 9.81 -14.69 -0.11
N ASN A 447 8.92 -13.74 0.24
CA ASN A 447 7.62 -14.08 0.81
C ASN A 447 6.74 -14.93 -0.13
N LYS A 448 6.82 -14.70 -1.44
CA LYS A 448 6.11 -15.49 -2.46
C LYS A 448 6.31 -17.00 -2.32
N THR A 449 7.44 -17.45 -1.77
CA THR A 449 7.76 -18.87 -1.60
C THR A 449 6.82 -19.60 -0.62
N PHE A 450 6.21 -18.85 0.33
CA PHE A 450 5.33 -19.41 1.36
C PHE A 450 3.88 -18.94 1.28
N LEU A 451 3.58 -17.79 0.64
CA LEU A 451 2.25 -17.17 0.69
C LEU A 451 1.12 -18.15 0.29
N GLU A 452 1.19 -18.74 -0.90
CA GLU A 452 0.16 -19.68 -1.38
C GLU A 452 0.14 -20.98 -0.54
N LYS A 453 1.32 -21.53 -0.22
CA LYS A 453 1.46 -22.78 0.54
C LYS A 453 0.89 -22.66 1.94
N LEU A 454 1.06 -21.51 2.58
CA LEU A 454 0.51 -21.20 3.88
C LEU A 454 -0.91 -20.63 3.81
N LYS A 455 -1.56 -20.62 2.63
CA LYS A 455 -2.96 -20.22 2.41
C LYS A 455 -3.23 -18.74 2.65
N PHE A 456 -2.27 -17.87 2.34
CA PHE A 456 -2.53 -16.45 2.23
C PHE A 456 -3.41 -16.18 1.00
N GLY A 457 -4.39 -15.30 1.13
CA GLY A 457 -5.18 -14.79 0.02
C GLY A 457 -4.62 -13.45 -0.45
N ILE A 458 -4.71 -13.19 -1.76
CA ILE A 458 -4.33 -11.92 -2.37
C ILE A 458 -5.28 -10.82 -1.86
N GLY A 459 -4.71 -9.72 -1.36
CA GLY A 459 -5.46 -8.50 -1.06
C GLY A 459 -5.69 -7.63 -2.30
N ASP A 460 -6.52 -6.61 -2.17
CA ASP A 460 -6.76 -5.59 -3.19
C ASP A 460 -5.72 -4.46 -3.15
N GLY A 461 -5.14 -4.18 -1.99
CA GLY A 461 -4.17 -3.11 -1.77
C GLY A 461 -2.78 -3.39 -2.34
N ASN A 462 -2.30 -2.52 -3.23
CA ASN A 462 -0.88 -2.42 -3.58
C ASN A 462 -0.16 -1.50 -2.58
N LEU A 463 1.14 -1.74 -2.38
CA LEU A 463 2.05 -0.82 -1.71
C LEU A 463 3.18 -0.46 -2.68
N GLN A 464 3.23 0.80 -3.06
CA GLN A 464 4.21 1.34 -3.99
C GLN A 464 5.38 1.93 -3.21
N TYR A 465 6.61 1.61 -3.61
CA TYR A 465 7.84 2.17 -3.03
C TYR A 465 8.39 3.29 -3.91
N TYR A 466 8.86 4.36 -3.29
CA TYR A 466 9.37 5.54 -3.97
C TYR A 466 10.66 6.03 -3.34
N LEU A 467 11.52 6.63 -4.18
CA LEU A 467 12.69 7.36 -3.74
C LEU A 467 12.58 8.82 -4.20
N TYR A 468 12.78 9.75 -3.27
CA TYR A 468 12.84 11.18 -3.54
C TYR A 468 14.27 11.60 -3.88
N ASN A 469 14.44 12.40 -4.94
CA ASN A 469 15.73 12.88 -5.43
C ASN A 469 16.76 11.76 -5.72
N TRP A 470 16.25 10.60 -6.16
CA TRP A 470 17.09 9.48 -6.58
C TRP A 470 16.49 8.83 -7.81
N LYS A 471 17.36 8.51 -8.78
CA LYS A 471 17.02 7.76 -9.98
C LYS A 471 17.74 6.42 -9.94
N CYS A 472 16.97 5.35 -10.17
CA CYS A 472 17.47 4.00 -10.38
C CYS A 472 16.45 3.23 -11.25
N PRO A 473 16.84 2.09 -11.85
CA PRO A 473 15.89 1.18 -12.46
C PRO A 473 14.82 0.74 -11.45
N SER A 474 13.65 0.36 -11.97
CA SER A 474 12.64 -0.31 -11.16
C SER A 474 13.07 -1.75 -10.85
N MET A 475 12.60 -2.30 -9.74
CA MET A 475 12.87 -3.65 -9.31
C MET A 475 11.57 -4.43 -9.06
N GLY A 476 11.63 -5.75 -9.21
CA GLY A 476 10.53 -6.63 -8.81
C GLY A 476 10.34 -6.63 -7.28
N PRO A 477 9.15 -6.96 -6.77
CA PRO A 477 8.88 -7.00 -5.34
C PRO A 477 9.86 -7.92 -4.59
N GLU A 478 10.30 -9.02 -5.20
CA GLU A 478 11.27 -9.96 -4.63
C GLU A 478 12.67 -9.37 -4.40
N LYS A 479 12.96 -8.19 -4.96
CA LYS A 479 14.20 -7.43 -4.75
C LYS A 479 14.05 -6.27 -3.77
N VAL A 480 12.83 -6.04 -3.26
CA VAL A 480 12.57 -5.10 -2.17
C VAL A 480 12.76 -5.82 -0.84
N GLY A 481 13.68 -5.34 -0.01
CA GLY A 481 13.94 -5.84 1.35
C GLY A 481 13.81 -4.73 2.39
N LEU A 482 12.90 -3.79 2.16
CA LEU A 482 12.57 -2.70 3.08
C LEU A 482 11.09 -2.81 3.47
N VAL A 483 10.82 -2.88 4.78
CA VAL A 483 9.46 -2.89 5.34
C VAL A 483 9.28 -1.63 6.19
N LEU A 484 8.27 -0.81 5.86
CA LEU A 484 7.87 0.38 6.62
C LEU A 484 6.60 0.10 7.43
N GLN A 485 6.43 0.80 8.55
CA GLN A 485 5.39 0.55 9.56
C GLN A 485 3.98 0.96 9.13
#